data_AF-A0A0M3ILG9-F1
#
_entry.id   AF-A0A0M3ILG9-F1
#
_cell.length_a   1.000
_cell.length_b   1.000
_cell.length_c   1.000
_cell.angle_alpha   90.00
_cell.angle_beta   90.00
_cell.angle_gamma   90.00
#
_symmetry.space_group_name_H-M   'P 1'
#
loop_
_entity.id
_entity.type
_entity.pdbx_description
1 polymer ?
#
loop_
_entity_poly.entity_id
_entity_poly.type
_entity_poly.pdbx_seq_one_letter_code
_entity_poly.pdbx_strand_id
1 'polypeptide(L)'
;MIAVYNTLVLAVSFIPTVICLLMFPQVEFTNDCMRAMCEADSGCVPKGCSEDMYGRLGCGYFRLNIYQYKQCYQPGREDDQDEDEAWIACAENYECSQECLRVSH
;
A
#
# COMPACT_ATOMS: atom_id res chain seq x y z
N MET A 1 2.92 8.63 50.63
CA MET A 1 2.86 7.32 49.93
C MET A 1 1.70 7.19 48.94
N ILE A 2 0.65 8.04 48.98
CA ILE A 2 -0.49 7.98 48.03
C ILE A 2 -0.17 8.67 46.68
N ALA A 3 0.61 9.75 46.69
CA ALA A 3 0.95 10.52 45.48
C ALA A 3 1.80 9.74 44.46
N VAL A 4 2.66 8.83 44.92
CA VAL A 4 3.53 8.00 44.07
C VAL A 4 2.72 6.90 43.37
N TYR A 5 1.66 6.40 44.03
CA TYR A 5 0.77 5.40 43.47
C TYR A 5 -0.05 5.98 42.31
N ASN A 6 -0.51 7.23 42.44
CA ASN A 6 -1.37 7.88 41.45
C ASN A 6 -0.62 8.27 40.16
N THR A 7 0.66 8.63 40.25
CA THR A 7 1.53 8.86 39.07
C THR A 7 1.94 7.57 38.36
N LEU A 8 2.15 6.47 39.11
CA LEU A 8 2.42 5.16 38.54
C LEU A 8 1.19 4.58 37.80
N VAL A 9 -0.02 4.75 38.35
CA VAL A 9 -1.25 4.26 37.72
C VAL A 9 -1.54 4.98 36.39
N LEU A 10 -1.31 6.30 36.33
CA LEU A 10 -1.47 7.07 35.08
C LEU A 10 -0.48 6.65 33.99
N ALA A 11 0.77 6.31 34.35
CA ALA A 11 1.78 5.86 33.39
C ALA A 11 1.44 4.49 32.79
N VAL A 12 0.87 3.58 33.58
CA VAL A 12 0.54 2.21 33.13
C VAL A 12 -0.66 2.18 32.19
N SER A 13 -1.60 3.12 32.31
CA SER A 13 -2.77 3.24 31.43
C SER A 13 -2.49 3.84 30.04
N PHE A 14 -1.33 4.48 29.84
CA PHE A 14 -0.96 5.12 28.57
C PHE A 14 -0.14 4.23 27.63
N ILE A 15 0.42 3.14 28.14
CA ILE A 15 1.26 2.21 27.37
C ILE A 15 0.44 1.36 26.36
N PRO A 16 -0.80 0.91 26.63
CA PRO A 16 -1.51 0.04 25.70
C PRO A 16 -2.05 0.78 24.47
N THR A 17 -2.30 2.09 24.57
CA THR A 17 -2.88 2.91 23.48
C THR A 17 -1.87 3.28 22.41
N VAL A 18 -0.57 3.42 22.75
CA VAL A 18 0.48 3.84 21.80
C VAL A 18 0.88 2.70 20.86
N ILE A 19 0.88 1.46 21.33
CA ILE A 19 1.30 0.29 20.52
C ILE A 19 0.30 0.00 19.39
N CYS A 20 -0.98 0.37 19.56
CA CYS A 20 -2.02 0.11 18.58
C CYS A 20 -1.96 1.02 17.34
N LEU A 21 -1.26 2.17 17.41
CA LEU A 21 -1.16 3.16 16.32
C LEU A 21 0.02 2.91 15.35
N LEU A 22 0.84 1.89 15.58
CA LEU A 22 2.06 1.63 14.81
C LEU A 22 1.98 0.36 13.94
N MET A 23 0.82 -0.27 13.81
CA MET A 23 0.65 -1.42 12.90
C MET A 23 0.27 -0.95 11.49
N PHE A 24 1.14 -0.16 10.86
CA PHE A 24 1.11 -0.04 9.40
C PHE A 24 1.94 -1.18 8.83
N PRO A 25 1.39 -2.05 7.95
CA PRO A 25 2.18 -3.09 7.31
C PRO A 25 3.38 -2.44 6.63
N GLN A 26 4.58 -2.72 7.15
CA GLN A 26 5.80 -2.21 6.56
C GLN A 26 6.03 -2.98 5.27
N VAL A 27 6.03 -2.28 4.16
CA VAL A 27 6.41 -2.85 2.87
C VAL A 27 7.92 -3.13 2.92
N GLU A 28 8.32 -4.39 2.75
CA GLU A 28 9.74 -4.73 2.60
C GLU A 28 10.16 -4.50 1.14
N PHE A 29 11.15 -3.62 0.94
CA PHE A 29 11.65 -3.29 -0.39
C PHE A 29 12.96 -4.01 -0.66
N THR A 30 12.99 -4.79 -1.73
CA THR A 30 14.21 -5.46 -2.22
C THR A 30 15.03 -4.60 -3.19
N ASN A 31 14.47 -3.48 -3.66
CA ASN A 31 15.06 -2.63 -4.70
C ASN A 31 14.75 -1.14 -4.42
N ASP A 32 15.79 -0.30 -4.37
CA ASP A 32 15.67 1.14 -4.09
C ASP A 32 14.89 1.91 -5.16
N CYS A 33 14.94 1.46 -6.42
CA CYS A 33 14.12 2.02 -7.49
C CYS A 33 12.63 1.80 -7.19
N MET A 34 12.25 0.58 -6.78
CA MET A 34 10.85 0.27 -6.44
C MET A 34 10.38 1.11 -5.26
N ARG A 35 11.23 1.30 -4.25
CA ARG A 35 10.94 2.19 -3.12
C ARG A 35 10.68 3.62 -3.57
N ALA A 36 11.61 4.19 -4.35
CA ALA A 36 11.50 5.58 -4.80
C ALA A 36 10.26 5.83 -5.67
N MET A 37 9.92 4.91 -6.58
CA MET A 37 8.71 5.01 -7.39
C MET A 37 7.45 4.97 -6.52
N CYS A 38 7.34 3.98 -5.65
CA CYS A 38 6.21 3.80 -4.74
C CYS A 38 6.00 5.02 -3.82
N GLU A 39 7.09 5.58 -3.29
CA GLU A 39 7.04 6.80 -2.48
C GLU A 39 6.57 8.01 -3.29
N ALA A 40 7.03 8.17 -4.53
CA ALA A 40 6.61 9.25 -5.41
C ALA A 40 5.13 9.14 -5.83
N ASP A 41 4.67 7.92 -6.11
CA ASP A 41 3.35 7.63 -6.66
C ASP A 41 2.24 7.71 -5.62
N SER A 42 2.48 7.11 -4.45
CA SER A 42 1.47 7.00 -3.40
C SER A 42 1.97 7.37 -2.00
N GLY A 43 3.27 7.57 -1.79
CA GLY A 43 3.85 7.58 -0.44
C GLY A 43 3.93 6.16 0.14
N CYS A 44 3.97 5.15 -0.73
CA CYS A 44 3.92 3.74 -0.39
C CYS A 44 2.75 3.30 0.48
N VAL A 45 1.55 3.75 0.11
CA VAL A 45 0.31 3.32 0.75
C VAL A 45 -0.78 3.05 -0.29
N PRO A 46 -1.72 2.12 -0.02
CA PRO A 46 -2.83 1.82 -0.93
C PRO A 46 -3.81 3.01 -0.94
N LYS A 47 -3.73 3.85 -1.99
CA LYS A 47 -4.49 5.12 -2.08
C LYS A 47 -5.84 5.02 -2.79
N GLY A 48 -6.25 3.84 -3.24
CA GLY A 48 -7.37 3.75 -4.17
C GLY A 48 -7.01 4.33 -5.54
N CYS A 49 -8.04 4.53 -6.36
CA CYS A 49 -7.89 5.04 -7.71
C CYS A 49 -8.09 6.55 -7.78
N SER A 50 -7.25 7.25 -8.52
CA SER A 50 -7.48 8.64 -8.89
C SER A 50 -6.85 8.98 -10.24
N GLU A 51 -7.33 10.05 -10.86
CA GLU A 51 -6.74 10.59 -12.08
C GLU A 51 -5.52 11.47 -11.75
N ASP A 52 -4.55 11.46 -12.66
CA ASP A 52 -3.44 12.42 -12.65
C ASP A 52 -3.82 13.75 -13.33
N MET A 53 -2.87 14.69 -13.40
CA MET A 53 -3.08 16.00 -14.05
C MET A 53 -3.42 15.93 -15.55
N TYR A 54 -3.21 14.77 -16.19
CA TYR A 54 -3.48 14.51 -17.59
C TYR A 54 -4.76 13.67 -17.79
N GLY A 55 -5.53 13.41 -16.72
CA GLY A 55 -6.75 12.61 -16.76
C GLY A 55 -6.50 11.11 -16.90
N ARG A 56 -5.29 10.62 -16.58
CA ARG A 56 -4.98 9.18 -16.60
C ARG A 56 -5.31 8.58 -15.24
N LEU A 57 -6.22 7.60 -15.25
CA LEU A 57 -6.60 6.87 -14.04
C LEU A 57 -5.52 5.85 -13.64
N GLY A 58 -5.14 5.87 -12.36
CA GLY A 58 -4.20 4.91 -11.77
C GLY A 58 -4.54 4.60 -10.31
N CYS A 59 -4.23 3.38 -9.86
CA CYS A 59 -4.64 2.88 -8.54
C CYS A 59 -3.46 2.43 -7.65
N GLY A 60 -3.71 2.39 -6.34
CA GLY A 60 -2.85 1.77 -5.35
C GLY A 60 -1.42 2.29 -5.24
N TYR A 61 -0.48 1.38 -4.96
CA TYR A 61 0.89 1.72 -4.53
C TYR A 61 1.71 2.48 -5.58
N PHE A 62 1.56 2.11 -6.85
CA PHE A 62 2.36 2.64 -7.96
C PHE A 62 1.53 3.40 -8.99
N ARG A 63 0.32 3.85 -8.60
CA ARG A 63 -0.66 4.44 -9.54
C ARG A 63 -0.81 3.60 -10.81
N LEU A 64 -0.85 2.28 -10.65
CA LEU A 64 -0.85 1.33 -11.77
C LEU A 64 -2.08 1.58 -12.63
N ASN A 65 -1.88 1.78 -13.93
CA ASN A 65 -2.95 1.97 -14.90
C ASN A 65 -3.42 0.61 -15.46
N ILE A 66 -4.71 0.47 -15.77
CA ILE A 66 -5.27 -0.76 -16.33
C ILE A 66 -4.57 -1.25 -17.61
N TYR A 67 -4.13 -0.33 -18.48
CA TYR A 67 -3.40 -0.70 -19.68
C TYR A 67 -2.05 -1.33 -19.34
N GLN A 68 -1.36 -0.86 -18.30
CA GLN A 68 -0.12 -1.48 -17.82
C GLN A 68 -0.38 -2.87 -17.21
N TYR A 69 -1.48 -3.00 -16.44
CA TYR A 69 -1.90 -4.29 -15.90
C TYR A 69 -2.15 -5.35 -16.99
N LYS A 70 -2.74 -4.92 -18.12
CA LYS A 70 -2.90 -5.78 -19.30
C LYS A 70 -1.56 -6.20 -19.91
N GLN A 71 -0.59 -5.30 -19.98
CA GLN A 71 0.73 -5.61 -20.56
C GLN A 71 1.53 -6.59 -19.70
N CYS A 72 1.31 -6.60 -18.38
CA CYS A 72 1.98 -7.55 -17.49
C CYS A 72 1.24 -8.88 -17.33
N TYR A 73 0.33 -9.21 -18.25
CA TYR A 73 -0.43 -10.46 -18.25
C TYR A 73 -1.35 -10.65 -17.03
N GLN A 74 -1.80 -9.55 -16.42
CA GLN A 74 -2.88 -9.54 -15.42
C GLN A 74 -2.63 -10.46 -14.21
N PRO A 75 -1.52 -10.27 -13.48
CA PRO A 75 -1.18 -11.11 -12.34
C PRO A 75 -2.28 -11.07 -11.28
N GLY A 76 -2.53 -12.23 -10.66
CA GLY A 76 -3.54 -12.37 -9.60
C GLY A 76 -4.99 -12.42 -10.09
N ARG A 77 -5.25 -12.27 -11.40
CA ARG A 77 -6.60 -12.41 -11.96
C ARG A 77 -7.05 -13.87 -11.98
N GLU A 78 -8.26 -14.13 -11.51
CA GLU A 78 -8.93 -15.43 -11.68
C GLU A 78 -9.70 -15.50 -13.01
N ASP A 79 -9.91 -16.70 -13.57
CA ASP A 79 -10.49 -16.89 -14.92
C ASP A 79 -11.84 -16.18 -15.13
N ASP A 80 -12.69 -16.19 -14.10
CA ASP A 80 -14.04 -15.59 -14.13
C ASP A 80 -14.09 -14.20 -13.47
N GLN A 81 -12.94 -13.65 -13.05
CA GLN A 81 -12.88 -12.34 -12.38
C GLN A 81 -12.96 -11.19 -13.39
N ASP A 82 -13.73 -10.17 -13.02
CA ASP A 82 -13.75 -8.91 -13.76
C ASP A 82 -12.35 -8.29 -13.81
N GLU A 83 -12.01 -7.74 -14.96
CA GLU A 83 -10.66 -7.25 -15.21
C GLU A 83 -10.35 -5.96 -14.44
N ASP A 84 -11.34 -5.08 -14.27
CA ASP A 84 -11.19 -3.84 -13.51
C ASP A 84 -11.04 -4.18 -12.03
N GLU A 85 -11.82 -5.15 -11.53
CA GLU A 85 -11.71 -5.65 -10.16
C GLU A 85 -10.32 -6.26 -9.90
N ALA A 86 -9.84 -7.14 -10.78
CA ALA A 86 -8.54 -7.78 -10.66
C ALA A 86 -7.40 -6.75 -10.71
N TRP A 87 -7.50 -5.76 -11.61
CA TRP A 87 -6.54 -4.67 -11.72
C TRP A 87 -6.46 -3.86 -10.42
N ILE A 88 -7.60 -3.43 -9.88
CA ILE A 88 -7.64 -2.64 -8.64
C ILE A 88 -7.07 -3.48 -7.48
N ALA A 89 -7.48 -4.74 -7.35
CA ALA A 89 -6.97 -5.64 -6.32
C ALA A 89 -5.44 -5.80 -6.41
N CYS A 90 -4.90 -5.96 -7.61
CA CYS A 90 -3.46 -6.03 -7.82
C CYS A 90 -2.75 -4.71 -7.53
N ALA A 91 -3.33 -3.58 -7.94
CA ALA A 91 -2.75 -2.25 -7.71
C ALA A 91 -2.68 -1.89 -6.21
N GLU A 92 -3.70 -2.27 -5.45
CA GLU A 92 -3.76 -2.11 -3.99
C GLU A 92 -2.92 -3.15 -3.22
N ASN A 93 -2.28 -4.09 -3.93
CA ASN A 93 -1.35 -5.06 -3.35
C ASN A 93 0.08 -4.73 -3.81
N TYR A 94 0.96 -4.35 -2.88
CA TYR A 94 2.33 -3.97 -3.21
C TYR A 94 3.10 -5.07 -3.96
N GLU A 95 2.92 -6.34 -3.56
CA GLU A 95 3.64 -7.46 -4.17
C GLU A 95 3.17 -7.76 -5.60
N CYS A 96 1.86 -7.72 -5.83
CA CYS A 96 1.29 -7.91 -7.17
C CYS A 96 1.71 -6.76 -8.11
N SER A 97 1.55 -5.52 -7.63
CA SER A 97 1.88 -4.33 -8.42
C SER A 97 3.37 -4.21 -8.73
N GLN A 98 4.27 -4.56 -7.79
CA GLN A 98 5.71 -4.58 -8.09
C GLN A 98 6.08 -5.64 -9.13
N GLU A 99 5.42 -6.79 -9.12
CA GLU A 99 5.69 -7.87 -10.08
C GLU A 99 5.24 -7.47 -11.47
N CYS A 100 4.06 -6.87 -11.57
CA CYS A 100 3.56 -6.30 -12.82
C CYS A 100 4.56 -5.31 -13.43
N LEU A 101 5.08 -4.38 -12.61
CA LEU A 101 6.05 -3.38 -13.07
C LEU A 101 7.38 -3.99 -13.53
N ARG A 102 7.85 -5.07 -12.88
CA ARG A 102 9.08 -5.77 -13.27
C ARG A 102 8.99 -6.41 -14.65
N VAL A 103 7.81 -6.90 -15.05
CA VAL A 103 7.60 -7.56 -16.35
C VAL A 103 7.34 -6.55 -17.47
N SER A 104 6.76 -5.39 -17.14
CA SER A 104 6.38 -4.37 -18.12
C SER A 104 7.52 -3.48 -18.65
N HIS A 105 8.79 -3.84 -18.40
CA HIS A 105 10.00 -3.16 -18.89
C HIS A 105 10.93 -4.08 -19.66
#